data_AF-A0A2V9EQR0-F1
#
_entry.id   AF-A0A2V9EQR0-F1
#
_cell.length_a   1.000
_cell.length_b   1.000
_cell.length_c   1.000
_cell.angle_alpha   90.00
_cell.angle_beta   90.00
_cell.angle_gamma   90.00
#
_symmetry.space_group_name_H-M   'P 1'
#
loop_
_entity.id
_entity.type
_entity.pdbx_description
1 polymer ?
#
loop_
_entity_poly.entity_id
_entity_poly.type
_entity_poly.pdbx_seq_one_letter_code
_entity_poly.pdbx_strand_id
1 'polypeptide(L)'
;MARDFPEDKYDFKVQKDERSFAENLLHVAAVDYDVIRRVSESNIGPDFGKDKHNPSRDAYKTKADVVKLIEQAVADGAAVIKQQGEAGLDKTTPFSWETGKHVVQNSYIWIAAIEHSSEHFGQLVVYYRANNLVPPESRR
;
A
#
# COMPACT_ATOMS: atom_id res chain seq x y z
N MET A 1 -5.74 3.02 10.56
CA MET A 1 -6.33 4.29 10.03
C MET A 1 -7.56 4.03 9.17
N ALA A 2 -7.48 3.28 8.06
CA ALA A 2 -8.62 3.04 7.17
C ALA A 2 -9.96 2.75 7.90
N ARG A 3 -10.03 1.69 8.72
CA ARG A 3 -11.24 1.31 9.48
C ARG A 3 -11.90 2.42 10.30
N ASP A 4 -11.16 3.42 10.73
CA ASP A 4 -11.59 4.43 11.70
C ASP A 4 -11.91 5.77 11.04
N PHE A 5 -11.46 6.01 9.80
CA PHE A 5 -11.80 7.23 9.06
C PHE A 5 -13.29 7.22 8.64
N PRO A 6 -14.01 8.35 8.68
CA PRO A 6 -15.44 8.41 8.33
C PRO A 6 -15.67 8.06 6.86
N GLU A 7 -16.65 7.21 6.57
CA GLU A 7 -16.92 6.70 5.21
C GLU A 7 -17.32 7.81 4.23
N ASP A 8 -18.12 8.77 4.69
CA ASP A 8 -18.53 9.96 3.93
C ASP A 8 -17.35 10.85 3.52
N LYS A 9 -16.17 10.61 4.09
CA LYS A 9 -14.94 11.36 3.82
C LYS A 9 -13.90 10.56 3.03
N TYR A 10 -14.20 9.34 2.59
CA TYR A 10 -13.22 8.52 1.85
C TYR A 10 -12.75 9.17 0.55
N ASP A 11 -13.58 9.99 -0.07
CA ASP A 11 -13.24 10.73 -1.30
C ASP A 11 -12.68 12.14 -1.02
N PHE A 12 -12.44 12.49 0.25
CA PHE A 12 -11.82 13.76 0.62
C PHE A 12 -10.37 13.84 0.11
N LYS A 13 -10.02 15.03 -0.42
CA LYS A 13 -8.68 15.41 -0.86
C LYS A 13 -8.21 16.61 -0.05
N VAL A 14 -6.95 16.59 0.43
CA VAL A 14 -6.38 17.75 1.13
C VAL A 14 -6.11 18.88 0.14
N GLN A 15 -5.60 18.56 -1.05
CA GLN A 15 -5.49 19.48 -2.19
C GLN A 15 -6.11 18.89 -3.46
N LYS A 16 -6.53 19.77 -4.39
CA LYS A 16 -7.23 19.39 -5.62
C LYS A 16 -6.50 18.29 -6.42
N ASP A 17 -5.19 18.41 -6.52
CA ASP A 17 -4.35 17.57 -7.39
C ASP A 17 -3.77 16.34 -6.67
N GLU A 18 -4.14 16.13 -5.41
CA GLU A 18 -3.74 14.96 -4.63
C GLU A 18 -4.73 13.79 -4.81
N ARG A 19 -4.27 12.58 -4.43
CA ARG A 19 -5.17 11.43 -4.24
C ARG A 19 -6.17 11.74 -3.13
N SER A 20 -7.38 11.21 -3.23
CA SER A 20 -8.30 11.14 -2.08
C SER A 20 -7.76 10.19 -1.01
N PHE A 21 -8.35 10.22 0.19
CA PHE A 21 -8.01 9.28 1.25
C PHE A 21 -8.12 7.81 0.78
N ALA A 22 -9.20 7.48 0.07
CA ALA A 22 -9.42 6.15 -0.50
C ALA A 22 -8.43 5.83 -1.63
N GLU A 23 -8.21 6.75 -2.56
CA GLU A 23 -7.23 6.56 -3.65
C GLU A 23 -5.82 6.33 -3.10
N ASN A 24 -5.47 6.99 -1.99
CA ASN A 24 -4.20 6.81 -1.30
C ASN A 24 -4.05 5.37 -0.76
N LEU A 25 -5.06 4.85 -0.05
CA LEU A 25 -5.07 3.47 0.45
C LEU A 25 -5.07 2.43 -0.67
N LEU A 26 -5.81 2.67 -1.76
CA LEU A 26 -5.82 1.80 -2.93
C LEU A 26 -4.45 1.75 -3.62
N HIS A 27 -3.77 2.90 -3.70
CA HIS A 27 -2.42 2.98 -4.22
C HIS A 27 -1.43 2.18 -3.37
N VAL A 28 -1.48 2.34 -2.04
CA VAL A 28 -0.64 1.55 -1.12
C VAL A 28 -0.84 0.05 -1.32
N ALA A 29 -2.09 -0.42 -1.28
CA ALA A 29 -2.38 -1.84 -1.45
C ALA A 29 -1.92 -2.37 -2.83
N ALA A 30 -2.03 -1.56 -3.87
CA ALA A 30 -1.62 -1.94 -5.21
C ALA A 30 -0.10 -2.05 -5.37
N VAL A 31 0.65 -1.11 -4.77
CA VAL A 31 2.12 -1.17 -4.73
C VAL A 31 2.59 -2.34 -3.87
N ASP A 32 1.96 -2.59 -2.72
CA ASP A 32 2.23 -3.77 -1.89
C ASP A 32 2.10 -5.04 -2.72
N TYR A 33 1.01 -5.21 -3.48
CA TYR A 33 0.87 -6.38 -4.35
C TYR A 33 1.90 -6.44 -5.47
N ASP A 34 2.36 -5.31 -6.03
CA ASP A 34 3.45 -5.31 -7.01
C ASP A 34 4.78 -5.82 -6.41
N VAL A 35 5.10 -5.36 -5.19
CA VAL A 35 6.24 -5.84 -4.40
C VAL A 35 6.12 -7.34 -4.10
N ILE A 36 4.96 -7.77 -3.59
CA ILE A 36 4.71 -9.16 -3.22
C ILE A 36 4.87 -10.07 -4.44
N ARG A 37 4.29 -9.71 -5.59
CA ARG A 37 4.40 -10.48 -6.84
C ARG A 37 5.84 -10.58 -7.32
N ARG A 38 6.58 -9.48 -7.24
CA ARG A 38 8.00 -9.43 -7.61
C ARG A 38 8.81 -10.41 -6.78
N VAL A 39 8.68 -10.33 -5.46
CA VAL A 39 9.47 -11.12 -4.51
C VAL A 39 9.06 -12.59 -4.51
N SER A 40 7.76 -12.88 -4.62
CA SER A 40 7.25 -14.26 -4.65
C SER A 40 7.32 -14.94 -6.02
N GLU A 41 7.61 -14.18 -7.08
CA GLU A 41 7.53 -14.64 -8.48
C GLU A 41 6.17 -15.29 -8.82
N SER A 42 5.10 -14.76 -8.21
CA SER A 42 3.73 -15.27 -8.34
C SER A 42 2.76 -14.15 -8.70
N ASN A 43 1.58 -14.50 -9.23
CA ASN A 43 0.50 -13.56 -9.55
C ASN A 43 -0.54 -13.45 -8.42
N ILE A 44 -0.09 -13.34 -7.17
CA ILE A 44 -0.98 -13.19 -6.01
C ILE A 44 -1.72 -11.84 -6.03
N GLY A 45 -2.94 -11.79 -5.49
CA GLY A 45 -3.76 -10.58 -5.40
C GLY A 45 -4.54 -10.21 -6.67
N PRO A 46 -5.34 -9.13 -6.64
CA PRO A 46 -6.22 -8.75 -7.75
C PRO A 46 -5.49 -8.20 -8.97
N ASP A 47 -6.03 -8.43 -10.18
CA ASP A 47 -5.60 -7.70 -11.36
C ASP A 47 -6.18 -6.27 -11.35
N PHE A 48 -5.31 -5.27 -11.19
CA PHE A 48 -5.68 -3.86 -11.18
C PHE A 48 -5.78 -3.24 -12.58
N GLY A 49 -5.56 -4.02 -13.64
CA GLY A 49 -5.72 -3.59 -15.02
C GLY A 49 -4.57 -2.73 -15.53
N LYS A 50 -4.89 -1.69 -16.31
CA LYS A 50 -3.88 -0.86 -16.99
C LYS A 50 -3.10 0.04 -16.03
N ASP A 51 -3.80 0.68 -15.10
CA ASP A 51 -3.17 1.52 -14.07
C ASP A 51 -2.93 0.70 -12.80
N LYS A 52 -1.90 -0.15 -12.88
CA LYS A 52 -1.65 -1.21 -11.89
C LYS A 52 -1.40 -0.70 -10.48
N HIS A 53 -0.99 0.55 -10.33
CA HIS A 53 -0.68 1.17 -9.03
C HIS A 53 -1.76 2.17 -8.59
N ASN A 54 -2.81 2.41 -9.38
CA ASN A 54 -3.92 3.27 -8.99
C ASN A 54 -5.27 2.61 -9.33
N PRO A 55 -5.69 1.61 -8.55
CA PRO A 55 -6.99 0.97 -8.75
C PRO A 55 -8.12 2.01 -8.70
N SER A 56 -9.08 1.90 -9.62
CA SER A 56 -10.18 2.87 -9.70
C SER A 56 -11.10 2.79 -8.49
N ARG A 57 -11.57 3.97 -8.02
CA ARG A 57 -12.63 4.09 -7.02
C ARG A 57 -13.93 3.40 -7.45
N ASP A 58 -14.19 3.27 -8.75
CA ASP A 58 -15.37 2.59 -9.27
C ASP A 58 -15.40 1.09 -8.91
N ALA A 59 -14.23 0.47 -8.75
CA ALA A 59 -14.11 -0.95 -8.37
C ALA A 59 -14.18 -1.17 -6.85
N TYR A 60 -13.90 -0.16 -6.04
CA TYR A 60 -13.76 -0.26 -4.59
C TYR A 60 -14.66 0.73 -3.85
N LYS A 61 -15.93 0.84 -4.24
CA LYS A 61 -16.80 1.98 -3.93
C LYS A 61 -16.95 2.28 -2.44
N THR A 62 -17.04 1.26 -1.61
CA THR A 62 -17.33 1.42 -0.19
C THR A 62 -16.07 1.47 0.66
N LYS A 63 -16.18 2.04 1.87
CA LYS A 63 -15.12 1.94 2.89
C LYS A 63 -14.71 0.50 3.14
N ALA A 64 -15.68 -0.42 3.19
CA ALA A 64 -15.44 -1.83 3.44
C ALA A 64 -14.58 -2.47 2.34
N ASP A 65 -14.81 -2.12 1.06
CA ASP A 65 -14.03 -2.65 -0.06
C ASP A 65 -12.56 -2.20 0.02
N VAL A 66 -12.32 -0.91 0.28
CA VAL A 66 -10.98 -0.35 0.42
C VAL A 66 -10.25 -0.95 1.63
N VAL A 67 -10.93 -1.03 2.78
CA VAL A 67 -10.38 -1.62 4.01
C VAL A 67 -10.01 -3.09 3.79
N LYS A 68 -10.89 -3.86 3.14
CA LYS A 68 -10.63 -5.25 2.83
C LYS A 68 -9.41 -5.41 1.94
N LEU A 69 -9.26 -4.59 0.91
CA LEU A 69 -8.12 -4.67 -0.01
C LEU A 69 -6.78 -4.44 0.72
N ILE A 70 -6.66 -3.35 1.49
CA ILE A 70 -5.40 -3.03 2.18
C ILE A 70 -5.05 -4.10 3.23
N GLU A 71 -6.04 -4.65 3.92
CA GLU A 71 -5.83 -5.74 4.88
C GLU A 71 -5.36 -7.03 4.22
N GLN A 72 -5.93 -7.35 3.07
CA GLN A 72 -5.51 -8.51 2.28
C GLN A 72 -4.07 -8.33 1.77
N ALA A 73 -3.72 -7.14 1.25
CA ALA A 73 -2.37 -6.85 0.80
C ALA A 73 -1.33 -7.05 1.93
N VAL A 74 -1.60 -6.50 3.11
CA VAL A 74 -0.73 -6.66 4.30
C VAL A 74 -0.63 -8.12 4.73
N ALA A 75 -1.76 -8.85 4.78
CA ALA A 75 -1.78 -10.26 5.18
C ALA A 75 -1.02 -11.15 4.19
N ASP A 76 -1.21 -10.94 2.89
CA ASP A 76 -0.55 -11.69 1.82
C ASP A 76 0.96 -11.43 1.82
N GLY A 77 1.37 -10.17 2.01
CA GLY A 77 2.79 -9.83 2.14
C GLY A 77 3.44 -10.48 3.35
N ALA A 78 2.78 -10.44 4.51
CA ALA A 78 3.25 -11.13 5.71
C ALA A 78 3.36 -12.65 5.49
N ALA A 79 2.42 -13.26 4.77
CA ALA A 79 2.46 -14.68 4.43
C ALA A 79 3.64 -15.02 3.51
N VAL A 80 3.91 -14.20 2.50
CA VAL A 80 5.06 -14.40 1.59
C VAL A 80 6.39 -14.27 2.35
N ILE A 81 6.56 -13.24 3.17
CA ILE A 81 7.78 -13.08 3.99
C ILE A 81 7.99 -14.31 4.88
N LYS A 82 6.92 -14.79 5.54
CA LYS A 82 6.99 -15.97 6.41
C LYS A 82 7.32 -17.25 5.63
N GLN A 83 6.73 -17.46 4.46
CA GLN A 83 6.98 -18.63 3.61
C GLN A 83 8.43 -18.65 3.10
N GLN A 84 8.95 -17.48 2.77
CA GLN A 84 10.30 -17.31 2.22
C GLN A 84 11.40 -17.49 3.27
N GLY A 85 11.13 -17.10 4.52
CA GLY A 85 12.11 -17.15 5.60
C GLY A 85 13.37 -16.31 5.30
N GLU A 86 14.43 -16.52 6.09
CA GLU A 86 15.68 -15.78 5.94
C GLU A 86 16.30 -15.95 4.55
N ALA A 87 16.33 -17.17 4.03
CA ALA A 87 16.92 -17.46 2.72
C ALA A 87 16.22 -16.69 1.58
N GLY A 88 14.92 -16.42 1.70
CA GLY A 88 14.22 -15.64 0.69
C GLY A 88 14.47 -14.13 0.79
N LEU A 89 14.91 -13.61 1.94
CA LEU A 89 15.37 -12.22 2.07
C LEU A 89 16.72 -11.99 1.38
N ASP A 90 17.60 -13.00 1.40
CA ASP A 90 18.92 -12.95 0.75
C ASP A 90 18.88 -13.18 -0.76
N LYS A 91 17.78 -13.74 -1.28
CA LYS A 91 17.59 -13.95 -2.72
C LYS A 91 17.65 -12.62 -3.46
N THR A 92 18.31 -12.61 -4.61
CA THR A 92 18.42 -11.43 -5.46
C THR A 92 17.35 -11.38 -6.54
N THR A 93 16.76 -10.21 -6.76
CA THR A 93 15.67 -10.00 -7.71
C THR A 93 15.91 -8.71 -8.52
N PRO A 94 15.60 -8.69 -9.82
CA PRO A 94 15.60 -7.45 -10.59
C PRO A 94 14.59 -6.44 -10.03
N PHE A 95 15.03 -5.24 -9.70
CA PHE A 95 14.21 -4.17 -9.12
C PHE A 95 14.55 -2.84 -9.79
N SER A 96 13.52 -2.03 -10.10
CA SER A 96 13.71 -0.83 -10.91
C SER A 96 12.79 0.33 -10.53
N TRP A 97 12.75 0.69 -9.25
CA TRP A 97 11.92 1.79 -8.73
C TRP A 97 12.60 3.16 -8.86
N GLU A 98 13.92 3.28 -8.63
CA GLU A 98 14.54 4.60 -8.40
C GLU A 98 15.65 4.99 -9.38
N THR A 99 16.45 4.06 -9.90
CA THR A 99 17.71 4.42 -10.59
C THR A 99 18.08 3.52 -11.78
N GLY A 100 17.14 2.72 -12.30
CA GLY A 100 17.36 1.80 -13.42
C GLY A 100 17.16 0.33 -13.03
N LYS A 101 17.54 -0.60 -13.91
CA LYS A 101 17.42 -2.05 -13.67
C LYS A 101 18.59 -2.52 -12.80
N HIS A 102 18.34 -2.66 -11.49
CA HIS A 102 19.30 -3.22 -10.55
C HIS A 102 18.93 -4.65 -10.20
N VAL A 103 19.91 -5.43 -9.77
CA VAL A 103 19.68 -6.70 -9.08
C VAL A 103 20.02 -6.45 -7.61
N VAL A 104 19.01 -6.57 -6.74
CA VAL A 104 19.11 -6.28 -5.31
C VAL A 104 18.65 -7.49 -4.51
N GLN A 105 19.06 -7.59 -3.24
CA GLN A 105 18.47 -8.57 -2.33
C GLN A 105 16.99 -8.24 -2.05
N ASN A 106 16.17 -9.25 -1.82
CA ASN A 106 14.77 -9.08 -1.48
C ASN A 106 14.57 -8.28 -0.18
N SER A 107 15.52 -8.34 0.75
CA SER A 107 15.56 -7.48 1.94
C SER A 107 15.47 -6.00 1.59
N TYR A 108 16.20 -5.54 0.57
CA TYR A 108 16.13 -4.16 0.07
C TYR A 108 14.74 -3.82 -0.47
N ILE A 109 14.13 -4.75 -1.21
CA ILE A 109 12.78 -4.56 -1.77
C ILE A 109 11.73 -4.40 -0.66
N TRP A 110 11.84 -5.18 0.42
CA TRP A 110 10.96 -5.03 1.59
C TRP A 110 11.21 -3.74 2.36
N ILE A 111 12.46 -3.27 2.44
CA ILE A 111 12.76 -1.95 3.01
C ILE A 111 12.10 -0.85 2.18
N ALA A 112 12.18 -0.90 0.85
CA ALA A 112 11.52 0.06 -0.02
C ALA A 112 9.98 0.05 0.17
N ALA A 113 9.37 -1.12 0.40
CA ALA A 113 7.94 -1.21 0.72
C ALA A 113 7.59 -0.57 2.08
N ILE A 114 8.46 -0.71 3.08
CA ILE A 114 8.32 -0.03 4.38
C ILE A 114 8.44 1.49 4.23
N GLU A 115 9.40 1.96 3.45
CA GLU A 115 9.59 3.39 3.17
C GLU A 115 8.38 3.98 2.47
N HIS A 116 7.92 3.35 1.39
CA HIS A 116 6.70 3.73 0.65
C HIS A 116 5.48 3.78 1.58
N SER A 117 5.27 2.73 2.39
CA SER A 117 4.19 2.69 3.38
C SER A 117 4.29 3.82 4.40
N SER A 118 5.50 4.19 4.81
CA SER A 118 5.75 5.26 5.80
C SER A 118 5.46 6.65 5.23
N GLU A 119 5.79 6.90 3.96
CA GLU A 119 5.42 8.13 3.26
C GLU A 119 3.90 8.32 3.22
N HIS A 120 3.19 7.25 2.84
CA HIS A 120 1.73 7.26 2.79
C HIS A 120 1.11 7.33 4.19
N PHE A 121 1.68 6.69 5.20
CA PHE A 121 1.25 6.87 6.59
C PHE A 121 1.31 8.35 7.01
N GLY A 122 2.39 9.06 6.68
CA GLY A 122 2.52 10.49 6.90
C GLY A 122 1.40 11.29 6.24
N GLN A 123 1.04 10.94 5.00
CA GLN A 123 -0.10 11.56 4.31
C GLN A 123 -1.42 11.25 5.04
N LEU A 124 -1.68 9.99 5.43
CA LEU A 124 -2.89 9.58 6.18
C LEU A 124 -3.06 10.36 7.49
N VAL A 125 -1.97 10.63 8.21
CA VAL A 125 -1.96 11.52 9.39
C VAL A 125 -2.50 12.91 9.03
N VAL A 126 -2.08 13.48 7.90
CA VAL A 126 -2.54 14.80 7.42
C VAL A 126 -4.03 14.77 7.06
N TYR A 127 -4.53 13.76 6.34
CA TYR A 127 -5.98 13.63 6.04
C TYR A 127 -6.84 13.62 7.33
N TYR A 128 -6.37 12.93 8.37
CA TYR A 128 -7.01 12.93 9.69
C TYR A 128 -7.10 14.33 10.28
N ARG A 129 -5.97 15.03 10.38
CA ARG A 129 -5.91 16.37 10.99
C ARG A 129 -6.69 17.41 10.18
N ALA A 130 -6.63 17.35 8.85
CA ALA A 130 -7.42 18.18 7.95
C ALA A 130 -8.94 17.98 8.14
N ASN A 131 -9.36 16.84 8.68
CA ASN A 131 -10.75 16.52 8.98
C ASN A 131 -11.14 16.67 10.45
N ASN A 132 -10.32 17.37 11.24
CA ASN A 132 -10.49 17.56 12.68
C ASN A 132 -10.55 16.24 13.48
N LEU A 133 -9.90 15.19 12.98
CA LEU A 133 -9.79 13.90 13.65
C LEU A 133 -8.41 13.75 14.29
N VAL A 134 -8.35 13.02 15.40
CA VAL A 134 -7.08 12.60 16.00
C VAL A 134 -6.66 11.27 15.36
N PRO A 135 -5.49 11.20 14.69
CA PRO A 135 -4.94 9.95 14.18
C PRO A 135 -4.85 8.90 15.31
N PRO A 136 -5.17 7.62 15.06
CA PRO A 136 -5.17 6.58 16.09
C PRO A 136 -3.90 6.54 16.97
N GLU A 137 -2.71 6.57 16.36
CA GLU A 137 -1.42 6.54 17.07
C GLU A 137 -1.14 7.77 17.95
N SER A 138 -1.90 8.87 17.77
CA SER A 138 -1.77 10.10 18.57
C SER A 138 -2.79 10.20 19.71
N ARG A 139 -3.68 9.21 19.87
CA ARG A 139 -4.67 9.18 20.96
C ARG A 139 -3.97 8.68 22.23
N ARG A 140 -3.46 9.60 23.03
CA ARG A 140 -2.93 9.33 24.37
C ARG A 140 -3.92 9.82 25.42
#